data_AF-A0A3C0TK88-F1
#
_entry.id   AF-A0A3C0TK88-F1
#
_cell.length_a   1.000
_cell.length_b   1.000
_cell.length_c   1.000
_cell.angle_alpha   90.00
_cell.angle_beta   90.00
_cell.angle_gamma   90.00
#
_symmetry.space_group_name_H-M   'P 1'
#
loop_
_entity.id
_entity.type
_entity.pdbx_description
1 polymer ?
#
loop_
_entity_poly.entity_id
_entity_poly.type
_entity_poly.pdbx_seq_one_letter_code
_entity_poly.pdbx_strand_id
1 'polypeptide(L)'
;MLLWPCRGSANPFLSVHIEDNHAGSFYWLAEHLSWDQQYHLLLFDQHSDATEVFNSDFVRTILSKKGGLNDHSAHYTFWNKHGIIQSFNWIEPLLPHPIRNVTWIAGDSLLPREIRSKKAHVKSTINAHEVAVPRSCGDVSDRFSVTDFRRQKIASDFDVPVVVSVDLDYFAGVPHDKADQQFEEIFTYILTLKDLHSVTIAISRPYLKSDDQANRLLTMAIEAFSEIINARIYFEPFAEHGPDRSELAKSAYEDNRQVSYFEISKASSSLISLLLQNPSRYAVHYKRNKWEALLKTWRNRYKQPVILLSKRGKTFAPKKCNYFLQDDAFEVYLNTGFDRDENVSVTWKAVASEGRSYNIIGQNNYGFANDASKYILFKTRDIDKLKNSRRIHSYQLRHLFDSMTGAGSIRLYAEVSKDDDYFRSPVLCISKYMNEGYTGKLTEILNLPYILGSGLLNVDNATGADAQYGADCLDFISYGKRRQGYAISYLNQNNFRKFLAKVDDVLSFKNGIAYNARDTVAVDAQMIDDGLLLHFNSHVAALYQDNDPKNILDGGDLVIHQLENYPEIVPLSNLKQARRPFLLMKFKKP
;
A
#
# COMPACT_ATOMS: atom_id res chain seq x y z
N MET A 1 -28.22 -9.03 0.28
CA MET A 1 -28.53 -7.59 0.14
C MET A 1 -27.25 -6.84 0.48
N LEU A 2 -26.43 -6.48 -0.51
CA LEU A 2 -25.18 -5.73 -0.30
C LEU A 2 -25.52 -4.25 -0.18
N LEU A 3 -26.11 -3.88 0.96
CA LEU A 3 -26.27 -2.49 1.34
C LEU A 3 -24.90 -2.01 1.80
N TRP A 4 -24.27 -1.13 1.03
CA TRP A 4 -23.17 -0.31 1.53
C TRP A 4 -23.75 0.57 2.64
N PRO A 5 -23.44 0.37 3.93
CA PRO A 5 -23.88 1.29 4.94
C PRO A 5 -23.02 2.55 4.77
N CYS A 6 -23.63 3.64 4.31
CA CYS A 6 -23.09 4.96 4.57
C CYS A 6 -23.15 5.20 6.09
N ARG A 7 -22.17 4.69 6.84
CA ARG A 7 -21.88 5.06 8.25
C ARG A 7 -20.51 4.48 8.64
N GLY A 8 -19.53 5.38 8.75
CA GLY A 8 -18.15 5.11 9.18
C GLY A 8 -17.26 4.56 8.08
N SER A 9 -16.83 5.40 7.11
CA SER A 9 -15.81 4.98 6.14
C SER A 9 -14.49 4.74 6.88
N ALA A 10 -14.15 3.48 7.14
CA ALA A 10 -12.78 3.14 7.51
C ALA A 10 -11.86 3.68 6.39
N ASN A 11 -10.82 4.42 6.77
CA ASN A 11 -9.87 4.96 5.80
C ASN A 11 -9.26 3.79 5.00
N PRO A 12 -9.44 3.74 3.66
CA PRO A 12 -8.92 2.63 2.86
C PRO A 12 -7.40 2.73 2.65
N PHE A 13 -6.76 3.81 3.11
CA PHE A 13 -5.33 4.01 3.00
C PHE A 13 -4.59 3.81 4.32
N LEU A 14 -3.39 3.24 4.25
CA LEU A 14 -2.42 3.29 5.35
C LEU A 14 -1.68 4.62 5.31
N SER A 15 -1.73 5.40 6.38
CA SER A 15 -0.85 6.55 6.52
C SER A 15 0.49 6.12 7.12
N VAL A 16 1.59 6.46 6.45
CA VAL A 16 2.96 6.15 6.88
C VAL A 16 3.75 7.46 6.97
N HIS A 17 4.24 7.82 8.14
CA HIS A 17 5.10 8.98 8.35
C HIS A 17 6.54 8.55 8.53
N ILE A 18 7.49 9.22 7.87
CA ILE A 18 8.91 8.92 7.94
C ILE A 18 9.68 10.22 8.15
N GLU A 19 10.45 10.30 9.23
CA GLU A 19 11.30 11.44 9.58
C GLU A 19 12.60 10.94 10.25
N ASP A 20 13.62 11.80 10.35
CA ASP A 20 14.84 11.45 11.08
C ASP A 20 14.63 11.39 12.59
N ASN A 21 14.04 12.41 13.21
CA ASN A 21 13.88 12.46 14.66
C ASN A 21 12.57 11.83 15.11
N HIS A 22 12.60 11.01 16.17
CA HIS A 22 11.39 10.37 16.71
C HIS A 22 10.34 11.36 17.21
N ALA A 23 10.74 12.58 17.61
CA ALA A 23 9.81 13.66 17.95
C ALA A 23 8.82 13.99 16.81
N GLY A 24 9.20 13.78 15.56
CA GLY A 24 8.32 13.89 14.39
C GLY A 24 7.05 13.06 14.51
N SER A 25 7.15 11.89 15.16
CA SER A 25 5.99 11.04 15.42
C SER A 25 4.95 11.74 16.28
N PHE A 26 5.36 12.52 17.29
CA PHE A 26 4.40 13.31 18.08
C PHE A 26 3.69 14.35 17.24
N TYR A 27 4.42 15.17 16.48
CA TYR A 27 3.79 16.24 15.70
C TYR A 27 2.82 15.68 14.66
N TRP A 28 3.23 14.61 13.99
CA TRP A 28 2.40 13.93 13.02
C TRP A 28 1.15 13.32 13.65
N LEU A 29 1.29 12.58 14.76
CA LEU A 29 0.16 11.94 15.44
C LEU A 29 -0.79 12.95 16.09
N ALA A 30 -0.28 13.99 16.73
CA ALA A 30 -1.07 15.06 17.32
C ALA A 30 -1.96 15.76 16.27
N GLU A 31 -1.47 15.84 15.03
CA GLU A 31 -2.16 16.43 13.88
C GLU A 31 -3.17 15.48 13.21
N HIS A 32 -2.85 14.18 13.13
CA HIS A 32 -3.59 13.24 12.28
C HIS A 32 -4.52 12.28 13.06
N LEU A 33 -4.34 12.13 14.37
CA LEU A 33 -5.24 11.31 15.19
C LEU A 33 -6.51 12.09 15.55
N SER A 34 -7.63 11.38 15.57
CA SER A 34 -8.88 11.95 16.07
C SER A 34 -8.85 12.01 17.59
N TRP A 35 -8.94 13.21 18.14
CA TRP A 35 -9.12 13.45 19.58
C TRP A 35 -10.55 13.15 20.06
N ASP A 36 -11.42 12.60 19.21
CA ASP A 36 -12.71 12.02 19.63
C ASP A 36 -12.61 10.48 19.77
N GLN A 37 -11.43 9.89 19.51
CA GLN A 37 -11.17 8.44 19.53
C GLN A 37 -9.97 8.09 20.42
N GLN A 38 -9.95 6.86 20.92
CA GLN A 38 -8.81 6.28 21.65
C GLN A 38 -8.02 5.34 20.73
N TYR A 39 -6.71 5.29 20.95
CA TYR A 39 -5.80 4.43 20.19
C TYR A 39 -4.86 3.66 21.12
N HIS A 40 -4.32 2.56 20.62
CA HIS A 40 -3.21 1.83 21.25
C HIS A 40 -1.92 2.10 20.47
N LEU A 41 -0.83 2.48 21.14
CA LEU A 41 0.47 2.68 20.50
C LEU A 41 1.34 1.44 20.69
N LEU A 42 1.78 0.82 19.59
CA LEU A 42 2.86 -0.16 19.58
C LEU A 42 4.18 0.54 19.23
N LEU A 43 5.15 0.46 20.12
CA LEU A 43 6.45 1.09 19.96
C LEU A 43 7.53 0.01 19.79
N PHE A 44 8.12 -0.08 18.59
CA PHE A 44 9.32 -0.87 18.32
C PHE A 44 10.53 0.05 18.42
N ASP A 45 11.28 -0.03 19.51
CA ASP A 45 12.30 0.95 19.84
C ASP A 45 13.29 0.37 20.87
N GLN A 46 14.57 0.74 20.78
CA GLN A 46 15.55 0.40 21.81
C GLN A 46 15.31 1.17 23.13
N HIS A 47 14.68 2.34 23.04
CA HIS A 47 14.35 3.30 24.10
C HIS A 47 12.83 3.35 24.35
N SER A 48 12.45 3.89 25.51
CA SER A 48 11.02 3.95 25.89
C SER A 48 10.31 5.21 25.44
N ASP A 49 11.07 6.27 25.16
CA ASP A 49 10.58 7.64 24.85
C ASP A 49 9.52 8.20 25.81
N ALA A 50 9.54 7.67 27.03
CA ALA A 50 8.54 7.86 28.05
C ALA A 50 8.96 8.90 29.09
N THR A 51 9.97 9.74 28.83
CA THR A 51 10.35 10.78 29.78
C THR A 51 9.23 11.80 29.92
N GLU A 52 8.95 12.23 31.14
CA GLU A 52 7.89 13.23 31.39
C GLU A 52 8.22 14.59 30.76
N VAL A 53 7.20 15.22 30.16
CA VAL A 53 7.28 16.62 29.74
C VAL A 53 6.86 17.50 30.92
N PHE A 54 7.74 18.43 31.32
CA PHE A 54 7.42 19.38 32.39
C PHE A 54 6.15 20.18 32.05
N ASN A 55 5.15 20.14 32.93
CA ASN A 55 3.84 20.77 32.74
C ASN A 55 3.11 20.31 31.46
N SER A 56 3.08 19.00 31.22
CA SER A 56 2.44 18.39 30.03
C SER A 56 0.94 18.66 29.90
N ASP A 57 0.25 19.04 30.97
CA ASP A 57 -1.16 19.45 30.93
C ASP A 57 -1.40 20.68 30.05
N PHE A 58 -0.43 21.59 29.96
CA PHE A 58 -0.52 22.72 29.04
C PHE A 58 -0.53 22.26 27.58
N VAL A 59 0.33 21.29 27.25
CA VAL A 59 0.40 20.68 25.91
C VAL A 59 -0.92 19.97 25.60
N ARG A 60 -1.39 19.09 26.50
CA ARG A 60 -2.67 18.37 26.35
C ARG A 60 -3.87 19.31 26.19
N THR A 61 -3.92 20.38 26.98
CA THR A 61 -5.01 21.37 26.91
C THR A 61 -5.06 22.02 25.54
N ILE A 62 -3.91 22.40 24.97
CA ILE A 62 -3.84 22.97 23.62
C ILE A 62 -4.32 21.93 22.60
N LEU A 63 -3.79 20.71 22.65
CA LEU A 63 -4.13 19.67 21.69
C LEU A 63 -5.61 19.25 21.73
N SER A 64 -6.23 19.26 22.90
CA SER A 64 -7.65 18.90 23.08
C SER A 64 -8.64 19.94 22.56
N LYS A 65 -8.21 21.18 22.31
CA LYS A 65 -9.09 22.23 21.78
C LYS A 65 -9.43 21.89 20.33
N LYS A 66 -10.72 21.95 20.00
CA LYS A 66 -11.20 21.78 18.62
C LYS A 66 -10.78 22.99 17.78
N GLY A 67 -9.61 22.91 17.17
CA GLY A 67 -9.05 23.85 16.20
C GLY A 67 -8.61 23.10 14.94
N GLY A 68 -8.74 23.72 13.76
CA GLY A 68 -8.18 23.14 12.52
C GLY A 68 -6.65 23.20 12.49
N LEU A 69 -6.02 22.64 11.46
CA LEU A 69 -4.55 22.60 11.24
C LEU A 69 -3.83 23.95 11.47
N ASN A 70 -4.47 25.05 11.11
CA ASN A 70 -3.91 26.39 11.29
C ASN A 70 -3.84 26.84 12.75
N ASP A 71 -4.62 26.24 13.64
CA ASP A 71 -4.74 26.65 15.05
C ASP A 71 -3.58 26.14 15.92
N HIS A 72 -3.00 24.97 15.57
CA HIS A 72 -1.93 24.35 16.37
C HIS A 72 -0.51 24.51 15.78
N SER A 73 -0.38 24.90 14.51
CA SER A 73 0.91 24.99 13.80
C SER A 73 1.94 25.90 14.50
N ALA A 74 1.50 27.02 15.08
CA ALA A 74 2.34 27.93 15.84
C ALA A 74 2.88 27.28 17.13
N HIS A 75 2.05 26.48 17.81
CA HIS A 75 2.44 25.73 18.99
C HIS A 75 3.43 24.60 18.66
N TYR A 76 3.21 23.87 17.57
CA TYR A 76 4.15 22.83 17.12
C TYR A 76 5.51 23.41 16.80
N THR A 77 5.54 24.51 16.05
CA THR A 77 6.77 25.26 15.74
C THR A 77 7.46 25.73 17.02
N PHE A 78 6.69 26.27 17.98
CA PHE A 78 7.22 26.74 19.25
C PHE A 78 7.83 25.59 20.07
N TRP A 79 7.11 24.50 20.27
CA TRP A 79 7.57 23.35 21.05
C TRP A 79 8.81 22.71 20.44
N ASN A 80 8.82 22.58 19.11
CA ASN A 80 9.96 22.03 18.40
C ASN A 80 11.18 22.93 18.57
N LYS A 81 11.07 24.22 18.22
CA LYS A 81 12.17 25.19 18.30
C LYS A 81 12.79 25.31 19.69
N HIS A 82 11.99 25.16 20.75
CA HIS A 82 12.47 25.30 22.13
C HIS A 82 12.85 23.96 22.79
N GLY A 83 12.74 22.84 22.06
CA GLY A 83 13.08 21.52 22.58
C GLY A 83 12.17 21.05 23.71
N ILE A 84 10.88 21.43 23.67
CA ILE A 84 9.88 21.03 24.67
C ILE A 84 9.47 19.57 24.44
N ILE A 85 9.12 19.25 23.19
CA ILE A 85 8.87 17.88 22.75
C ILE A 85 10.05 17.43 21.90
N GLN A 86 10.63 16.28 22.23
CA GLN A 86 11.89 15.73 21.75
C GLN A 86 11.79 14.21 21.64
N SER A 87 12.79 13.58 21.03
CA SER A 87 12.81 12.13 20.78
C SER A 87 12.62 11.28 22.02
N PHE A 88 12.99 11.73 23.22
CA PHE A 88 12.91 10.90 24.43
C PHE A 88 11.66 11.13 25.31
N ASN A 89 10.79 12.08 24.94
CA ASN A 89 9.64 12.50 25.77
C ASN A 89 8.32 12.68 24.98
N TRP A 90 8.28 12.26 23.73
CA TRP A 90 7.19 12.60 22.80
C TRP A 90 5.88 11.84 23.09
N ILE A 91 5.93 10.72 23.80
CA ILE A 91 4.78 9.86 24.05
C ILE A 91 3.88 10.38 25.19
N GLU A 92 4.49 10.82 26.29
CA GLU A 92 3.77 11.27 27.49
C GLU A 92 2.67 12.30 27.24
N PRO A 93 2.86 13.36 26.43
CA PRO A 93 1.80 14.35 26.19
C PRO A 93 0.61 13.81 25.38
N LEU A 94 0.71 12.61 24.79
CA LEU A 94 -0.40 11.93 24.11
C LEU A 94 -1.13 10.94 25.02
N LEU A 95 -0.66 10.73 26.26
CA LEU A 95 -1.30 9.93 27.30
C LEU A 95 -2.11 10.84 28.25
N PRO A 96 -3.30 10.41 28.72
CA PRO A 96 -4.01 9.17 28.40
C PRO A 96 -4.93 9.29 27.17
N HIS A 97 -4.81 10.38 26.40
CA HIS A 97 -5.63 10.66 25.25
C HIS A 97 -4.86 11.54 24.24
N PRO A 98 -4.88 11.20 22.93
CA PRO A 98 -5.67 10.16 22.28
C PRO A 98 -5.09 8.74 22.41
N ILE A 99 -3.86 8.60 22.92
CA ILE A 99 -3.26 7.29 23.18
C ILE A 99 -3.73 6.79 24.54
N ARG A 100 -4.45 5.67 24.55
CA ARG A 100 -4.97 5.06 25.78
C ARG A 100 -3.89 4.30 26.53
N ASN A 101 -3.12 3.52 25.79
CA ASN A 101 -2.09 2.59 26.27
C ASN A 101 -0.94 2.52 25.27
N VAL A 102 0.25 2.18 25.78
CA VAL A 102 1.46 1.94 25.01
C VAL A 102 1.96 0.52 25.30
N THR A 103 2.36 -0.20 24.26
CA THR A 103 3.16 -1.42 24.38
C THR A 103 4.52 -1.17 23.76
N TRP A 104 5.54 -1.07 24.62
CA TRP A 104 6.92 -0.98 24.20
C TRP A 104 7.53 -2.36 23.99
N ILE A 105 7.88 -2.63 22.75
CA ILE A 105 8.52 -3.84 22.26
C ILE A 105 10.00 -3.52 22.22
N ALA A 106 10.71 -3.91 23.27
CA ALA A 106 12.06 -3.41 23.55
C ALA A 106 13.20 -4.34 23.07
N GLY A 107 12.88 -5.27 22.17
CA GLY A 107 13.81 -6.23 21.56
C GLY A 107 13.11 -7.49 21.05
N ASP A 108 13.85 -8.40 20.41
CA ASP A 108 13.28 -9.65 19.87
C ASP A 108 12.86 -10.63 20.97
N SER A 109 13.75 -10.85 21.92
CA SER A 109 13.62 -11.86 22.96
C SER A 109 14.30 -11.38 24.24
N LEU A 110 13.50 -11.02 25.24
CA LEU A 110 13.97 -10.49 26.52
C LEU A 110 13.80 -11.51 27.65
N LEU A 111 14.75 -11.54 28.56
CA LEU A 111 14.63 -12.25 29.83
C LEU A 111 13.61 -11.54 30.74
N PRO A 112 12.88 -12.26 31.60
CA PRO A 112 11.92 -11.65 32.53
C PRO A 112 12.52 -10.54 33.43
N ARG A 113 13.81 -10.65 33.76
CA ARG A 113 14.53 -9.62 34.53
C ARG A 113 14.70 -8.31 33.76
N GLU A 114 14.90 -8.39 32.45
CA GLU A 114 15.09 -7.22 31.58
C GLU A 114 13.76 -6.47 31.42
N ILE A 115 12.66 -7.20 31.21
CA ILE A 115 11.31 -6.63 31.19
C ILE A 115 11.00 -5.90 32.51
N ARG A 116 11.29 -6.51 33.67
CA ARG A 116 11.08 -5.85 34.98
C ARG A 116 11.93 -4.60 35.13
N SER A 117 13.20 -4.64 34.74
CA SER A 117 14.10 -3.49 34.79
C SER A 117 13.62 -2.35 33.90
N LYS A 118 13.24 -2.65 32.65
CA LYS A 118 12.70 -1.67 31.71
C LYS A 118 11.37 -1.09 32.18
N LYS A 119 10.48 -1.90 32.76
CA LYS A 119 9.23 -1.41 33.37
C LYS A 119 9.48 -0.46 34.55
N ALA A 120 10.44 -0.80 35.42
CA ALA A 120 10.83 0.08 36.53
C ALA A 120 11.42 1.41 36.03
N HIS A 121 12.23 1.35 34.97
CA HIS A 121 12.79 2.54 34.32
C HIS A 121 11.67 3.46 33.79
N VAL A 122 10.73 2.94 33.01
CA VAL A 122 9.56 3.71 32.52
C VAL A 122 8.80 4.35 33.66
N LYS A 123 8.49 3.59 34.72
CA LYS A 123 7.76 4.13 35.88
C LYS A 123 8.49 5.30 36.54
N SER A 124 9.82 5.28 36.54
CA SER A 124 10.62 6.36 37.11
C SER A 124 10.72 7.60 36.21
N THR A 125 10.69 7.43 34.87
CA THR A 125 10.91 8.52 33.92
C THR A 125 9.61 9.21 33.50
N ILE A 126 8.50 8.48 33.37
CA ILE A 126 7.19 9.01 32.94
C ILE A 126 6.45 9.80 34.02
N ASN A 127 6.95 9.73 35.26
CA ASN A 127 6.45 10.40 36.44
C ASN A 127 7.55 11.21 37.17
N ALA A 128 8.64 11.55 36.46
CA ALA A 128 9.81 12.19 37.06
C ALA A 128 9.51 13.52 37.77
N HIS A 129 8.48 14.24 37.35
CA HIS A 129 8.03 15.52 37.87
C HIS A 129 6.68 15.45 38.60
N GLU A 130 5.99 14.30 38.63
CA GLU A 130 4.65 14.15 39.23
C GLU A 130 4.56 14.67 40.69
N VAL A 131 5.62 14.53 41.48
CA VAL A 131 5.65 15.05 42.87
C VAL A 131 5.74 16.58 42.92
N ALA A 132 6.45 17.19 41.97
CA ALA A 132 6.70 18.64 41.94
C ALA A 132 5.61 19.39 41.18
N VAL A 133 5.08 18.80 40.11
CA VAL A 133 4.02 19.35 39.25
C VAL A 133 3.05 18.22 38.93
N PRO A 134 2.09 17.92 39.84
CA PRO A 134 1.13 16.84 39.63
C PRO A 134 0.29 17.07 38.38
N ARG A 135 0.06 16.02 37.60
CA ARG A 135 -0.79 16.09 36.41
C ARG A 135 -2.26 15.94 36.80
N SER A 136 -3.13 16.62 36.06
CA SER A 136 -4.59 16.50 36.18
C SER A 136 -5.09 15.07 35.93
N CYS A 137 -4.39 14.28 35.11
CA CYS A 137 -4.70 12.88 34.83
C CYS A 137 -4.03 11.88 35.78
N GLY A 138 -3.16 12.34 36.69
CA GLY A 138 -2.40 11.51 37.62
C GLY A 138 -1.32 10.64 36.96
N ASP A 139 -0.90 9.59 37.68
CA ASP A 139 0.11 8.61 37.23
C ASP A 139 -0.37 7.84 35.98
N VAL A 140 0.42 7.92 34.90
CA VAL A 140 0.16 7.22 33.63
C VAL A 140 1.03 6.00 33.41
N SER A 141 1.91 5.63 34.34
CA SER A 141 2.85 4.51 34.19
C SER A 141 2.17 3.16 33.99
N ASP A 142 0.98 2.96 34.55
CA ASP A 142 0.20 1.72 34.37
C ASP A 142 -0.40 1.59 32.96
N ARG A 143 -0.38 2.66 32.16
CA ARG A 143 -0.77 2.66 30.74
C ARG A 143 0.38 2.24 29.82
N PHE A 144 1.57 2.03 30.37
CA PHE A 144 2.77 1.69 29.62
C PHE A 144 3.21 0.26 29.94
N SER A 145 3.07 -0.63 28.97
CA SER A 145 3.48 -2.03 29.06
C SER A 145 4.79 -2.28 28.35
N VAL A 146 5.57 -3.25 28.83
CA VAL A 146 6.88 -3.62 28.25
C VAL A 146 6.86 -5.10 27.89
N THR A 147 7.27 -5.41 26.67
CA THR A 147 7.33 -6.77 26.12
C THR A 147 8.50 -6.92 25.14
N ASP A 148 8.62 -8.11 24.53
CA ASP A 148 9.46 -8.37 23.37
C ASP A 148 8.61 -8.80 22.18
N PHE A 149 9.23 -8.85 21.00
CA PHE A 149 8.50 -9.13 19.77
C PHE A 149 7.94 -10.56 19.75
N ARG A 150 8.67 -11.56 20.25
CA ARG A 150 8.20 -12.95 20.29
C ARG A 150 6.94 -13.13 21.13
N ARG A 151 6.86 -12.48 22.30
CA ARG A 151 5.66 -12.49 23.14
C ARG A 151 4.55 -11.67 22.53
N GLN A 152 4.87 -10.53 21.92
CA GLN A 152 3.87 -9.70 21.25
C GLN A 152 3.20 -10.42 20.07
N LYS A 153 3.94 -11.21 19.29
CA LYS A 153 3.37 -12.04 18.21
C LYS A 153 2.31 -13.03 18.70
N ILE A 154 2.38 -13.46 19.96
CA ILE A 154 1.43 -14.41 20.57
C ILE A 154 0.26 -13.66 21.23
N ALA A 155 0.49 -12.44 21.71
CA ALA A 155 -0.55 -11.61 22.30
C ALA A 155 -1.54 -11.17 21.20
N SER A 156 -2.80 -11.59 21.35
CA SER A 156 -3.85 -11.34 20.36
C SER A 156 -4.74 -10.15 20.74
N ASP A 157 -5.08 -9.39 19.71
CA ASP A 157 -6.12 -8.38 19.61
C ASP A 157 -6.00 -7.11 20.45
N PHE A 158 -6.29 -6.00 19.77
CA PHE A 158 -6.52 -4.70 20.37
C PHE A 158 -8.02 -4.38 20.21
N ASP A 159 -8.65 -3.91 21.27
CA ASP A 159 -10.05 -3.48 21.28
C ASP A 159 -10.23 -2.03 20.78
N VAL A 160 -9.13 -1.35 20.48
CA VAL A 160 -9.09 -0.01 19.89
C VAL A 160 -8.13 0.01 18.71
N PRO A 161 -8.28 0.96 17.76
CA PRO A 161 -7.35 1.08 16.63
C PRO A 161 -5.91 1.28 17.05
N VAL A 162 -5.00 0.72 16.26
CA VAL A 162 -3.57 0.61 16.59
C VAL A 162 -2.76 1.61 15.77
N VAL A 163 -1.91 2.36 16.45
CA VAL A 163 -0.83 3.13 15.86
C VAL A 163 0.46 2.36 16.10
N VAL A 164 1.30 2.22 15.07
CA VAL A 164 2.63 1.63 15.24
C VAL A 164 3.68 2.71 15.03
N SER A 165 4.67 2.75 15.90
CA SER A 165 5.87 3.56 15.74
C SER A 165 7.08 2.63 15.74
N VAL A 166 7.94 2.75 14.74
CA VAL A 166 9.20 2.00 14.62
C VAL A 166 10.36 2.98 14.59
N ASP A 167 11.18 2.95 15.62
CA ASP A 167 12.51 3.53 15.57
C ASP A 167 13.45 2.55 14.85
N LEU A 168 14.19 3.02 13.84
CA LEU A 168 15.18 2.20 13.16
C LEU A 168 16.38 1.85 14.05
N ASP A 169 16.59 2.54 15.17
CA ASP A 169 17.58 2.18 16.19
C ASP A 169 17.29 0.85 16.88
N TYR A 170 16.05 0.35 16.80
CA TYR A 170 15.66 -0.99 17.24
C TYR A 170 16.56 -2.08 16.61
N PHE A 171 17.12 -1.79 15.43
CA PHE A 171 18.01 -2.67 14.68
C PHE A 171 19.50 -2.32 14.83
N ALA A 172 19.88 -1.28 15.58
CA ALA A 172 21.25 -0.76 15.65
C ALA A 172 22.27 -1.83 16.09
N GLY A 173 21.88 -2.67 17.05
CA GLY A 173 22.67 -3.77 17.62
C GLY A 173 22.65 -5.07 16.83
N VAL A 174 21.84 -5.18 15.77
CA VAL A 174 21.57 -6.44 15.07
C VAL A 174 22.46 -6.56 13.81
N PRO A 175 23.10 -7.72 13.55
CA PRO A 175 23.81 -7.97 12.29
C PRO A 175 22.91 -7.74 11.07
N HIS A 176 23.48 -7.30 9.94
CA HIS A 176 22.70 -6.84 8.78
C HIS A 176 21.71 -7.89 8.26
N ASP A 177 22.18 -9.13 8.02
CA ASP A 177 21.37 -10.25 7.55
C ASP A 177 20.16 -10.54 8.46
N LYS A 178 20.38 -10.45 9.79
CA LYS A 178 19.33 -10.67 10.79
C LYS A 178 18.39 -9.48 10.92
N ALA A 179 18.91 -8.26 10.81
CA ALA A 179 18.10 -7.04 10.85
C ALA A 179 17.12 -7.02 9.68
N ASP A 180 17.56 -7.46 8.50
CA ASP A 180 16.72 -7.51 7.31
C ASP A 180 15.58 -8.52 7.47
N GLN A 181 15.86 -9.71 7.98
CA GLN A 181 14.83 -10.72 8.31
C GLN A 181 13.88 -10.22 9.40
N GLN A 182 14.42 -9.63 10.46
CA GLN A 182 13.63 -9.14 11.58
C GLN A 182 12.72 -7.98 11.16
N PHE A 183 13.19 -7.09 10.30
CA PHE A 183 12.37 -6.01 9.75
C PHE A 183 11.19 -6.58 8.94
N GLU A 184 11.43 -7.56 8.06
CA GLU A 184 10.36 -8.19 7.27
C GLU A 184 9.34 -8.91 8.15
N GLU A 185 9.78 -9.59 9.23
CA GLU A 185 8.88 -10.19 10.20
C GLU A 185 8.00 -9.14 10.92
N ILE A 186 8.60 -8.03 11.36
CA ILE A 186 7.88 -6.93 12.01
C ILE A 186 6.91 -6.28 11.05
N PHE A 187 7.34 -5.98 9.82
CA PHE A 187 6.50 -5.41 8.78
C PHE A 187 5.30 -6.31 8.47
N THR A 188 5.53 -7.62 8.31
CA THR A 188 4.46 -8.60 8.09
C THR A 188 3.48 -8.61 9.26
N TYR A 189 3.98 -8.62 10.51
CA TYR A 189 3.14 -8.56 11.70
C TYR A 189 2.32 -7.26 11.77
N ILE A 190 2.90 -6.11 11.43
CA ILE A 190 2.17 -4.83 11.43
C ILE A 190 0.97 -4.91 10.47
N LEU A 191 1.13 -5.52 9.30
CA LEU A 191 0.05 -5.63 8.31
C LEU A 191 -1.06 -6.62 8.70
N THR A 192 -0.85 -7.49 9.69
CA THR A 192 -1.91 -8.37 10.22
C THR A 192 -2.75 -7.73 11.31
N LEU A 193 -2.38 -6.53 11.79
CA LEU A 193 -3.14 -5.80 12.79
C LEU A 193 -4.50 -5.35 12.22
N LYS A 194 -5.59 -5.91 12.78
CA LYS A 194 -6.97 -5.74 12.30
C LYS A 194 -7.39 -4.29 12.08
N ASP A 195 -7.11 -3.43 13.07
CA ASP A 195 -7.47 -2.00 13.04
C ASP A 195 -6.21 -1.12 13.03
N LEU A 196 -5.22 -1.46 12.18
CA LEU A 196 -4.08 -0.59 11.93
C LEU A 196 -4.56 0.76 11.38
N HIS A 197 -4.24 1.83 12.10
CA HIS A 197 -4.62 3.20 11.74
C HIS A 197 -3.48 3.90 10.98
N SER A 198 -2.26 3.83 11.51
CA SER A 198 -1.10 4.52 10.97
C SER A 198 0.21 3.93 11.45
N VAL A 199 1.27 4.17 10.68
CA VAL A 199 2.65 3.84 11.02
C VAL A 199 3.52 5.09 11.03
N THR A 200 4.40 5.25 12.02
CA THR A 200 5.48 6.23 11.98
C THR A 200 6.84 5.51 12.02
N ILE A 201 7.81 6.02 11.27
CA ILE A 201 9.19 5.53 11.21
C ILE A 201 10.12 6.68 11.58
N ALA A 202 10.98 6.47 12.56
CA ALA A 202 12.06 7.37 12.91
C ALA A 202 13.40 6.77 12.43
N ILE A 203 14.22 7.55 11.73
CA ILE A 203 15.56 7.08 11.32
C ILE A 203 16.51 7.05 12.52
N SER A 204 16.35 8.01 13.43
CA SER A 204 17.14 8.21 14.64
C SER A 204 18.63 8.08 14.37
N ARG A 205 19.10 8.80 13.34
CA ARG A 205 20.49 8.73 12.90
C ARG A 205 21.52 8.83 14.03
N PRO A 206 21.37 9.66 15.08
CA PRO A 206 22.34 9.71 16.18
C PRO A 206 22.62 8.35 16.84
N TYR A 207 21.62 7.45 16.91
CA TYR A 207 21.70 6.15 17.56
C TYR A 207 22.21 5.03 16.66
N LEU A 208 22.37 5.30 15.36
CA LEU A 208 22.89 4.35 14.38
C LEU A 208 24.42 4.43 14.24
N LYS A 209 25.04 3.31 13.89
CA LYS A 209 26.50 3.17 13.82
C LYS A 209 27.13 3.98 12.68
N SER A 210 26.42 4.15 11.57
CA SER A 210 26.94 4.82 10.37
C SER A 210 25.83 5.34 9.46
N ASP A 211 26.21 6.23 8.53
CA ASP A 211 25.31 6.72 7.48
C ASP A 211 24.87 5.57 6.57
N ASP A 212 25.73 4.57 6.35
CA ASP A 212 25.40 3.38 5.57
C ASP A 212 24.32 2.53 6.25
N GLN A 213 24.40 2.35 7.57
CA GLN A 213 23.35 1.64 8.33
C GLN A 213 22.02 2.38 8.22
N ALA A 214 22.03 3.71 8.40
CA ALA A 214 20.84 4.54 8.27
C ALA A 214 20.24 4.50 6.85
N ASN A 215 21.08 4.63 5.83
CA ASN A 215 20.66 4.51 4.43
C ASN A 215 20.02 3.16 4.15
N ARG A 216 20.62 2.06 4.61
CA ARG A 216 20.09 0.70 4.37
C ARG A 216 18.71 0.53 5.01
N LEU A 217 18.59 0.82 6.31
CA LEU A 217 17.33 0.65 7.05
C LEU A 217 16.22 1.56 6.50
N LEU A 218 16.55 2.81 6.16
CA LEU A 218 15.61 3.72 5.51
C LEU A 218 15.20 3.21 4.12
N THR A 219 16.13 2.68 3.33
CA THR A 219 15.83 2.09 2.02
C THR A 219 14.86 0.92 2.16
N MET A 220 15.09 0.02 3.13
CA MET A 220 14.20 -1.11 3.40
C MET A 220 12.81 -0.65 3.82
N ALA A 221 12.71 0.35 4.71
CA ALA A 221 11.42 0.89 5.14
C ALA A 221 10.66 1.51 3.97
N ILE A 222 11.30 2.37 3.19
CA ILE A 222 10.69 3.00 2.01
C ILE A 222 10.26 1.96 0.99
N GLU A 223 11.07 0.93 0.75
CA GLU A 223 10.75 -0.16 -0.16
C GLU A 223 9.51 -0.92 0.30
N ALA A 224 9.50 -1.40 1.55
CA ALA A 224 8.40 -2.18 2.12
C ALA A 224 7.06 -1.41 2.07
N PHE A 225 7.04 -0.13 2.47
CA PHE A 225 5.82 0.67 2.40
C PHE A 225 5.44 1.07 0.96
N SER A 226 6.40 1.13 0.04
CA SER A 226 6.12 1.39 -1.38
C SER A 226 5.42 0.21 -2.05
N GLU A 227 5.63 -1.02 -1.58
CA GLU A 227 4.94 -2.24 -2.04
C GLU A 227 3.45 -2.25 -1.70
N ILE A 228 2.99 -1.43 -0.73
CA ILE A 228 1.59 -1.30 -0.36
C ILE A 228 0.89 -0.27 -1.25
N ILE A 229 0.09 -0.70 -2.22
CA ILE A 229 -0.53 0.16 -3.22
C ILE A 229 -1.38 1.27 -2.59
N ASN A 230 -2.17 0.94 -1.56
CA ASN A 230 -2.98 1.88 -0.80
C ASN A 230 -2.25 2.49 0.42
N ALA A 231 -0.93 2.62 0.42
CA ALA A 231 -0.21 3.44 1.39
C ALA A 231 -0.05 4.90 0.90
N ARG A 232 -0.13 5.84 1.85
CA ARG A 232 0.24 7.25 1.69
C ARG A 232 1.49 7.49 2.52
N ILE A 233 2.60 7.73 1.85
CA ILE A 233 3.91 7.90 2.49
C ILE A 233 4.18 9.40 2.60
N TYR A 234 4.22 9.89 3.84
CA TYR A 234 4.63 11.22 4.22
C TYR A 234 6.11 11.14 4.61
N PHE A 235 6.99 11.72 3.80
CA PHE A 235 8.43 11.67 4.01
C PHE A 235 8.94 13.10 4.24
N GLU A 236 9.44 13.39 5.43
CA GLU A 236 9.87 14.73 5.82
C GLU A 236 11.39 14.81 6.01
N PRO A 237 12.20 14.64 4.95
CA PRO A 237 13.65 14.53 5.05
C PRO A 237 14.37 15.85 5.39
N PHE A 238 13.61 16.94 5.51
CA PHE A 238 14.13 18.27 5.83
C PHE A 238 13.54 18.83 7.11
N ALA A 239 12.76 18.04 7.85
CA ALA A 239 12.23 18.47 9.14
C ALA A 239 13.35 19.05 10.00
N GLU A 240 13.08 20.20 10.62
CA GLU A 240 14.02 20.83 11.53
C GLU A 240 13.69 20.40 12.94
N HIS A 241 14.71 20.28 13.79
CA HIS A 241 14.54 19.99 15.21
C HIS A 241 15.18 21.11 16.02
N GLY A 242 14.55 21.43 17.15
CA GLY A 242 15.18 22.30 18.14
C GLY A 242 16.42 21.65 18.78
N PRO A 243 16.92 22.24 19.88
CA PRO A 243 18.10 21.71 20.56
C PRO A 243 17.82 20.30 21.12
N ASP A 244 18.52 19.31 20.58
CA ASP A 244 18.45 17.92 21.03
C ASP A 244 19.08 17.78 22.42
N ARG A 245 18.33 17.21 23.36
CA ARG A 245 18.77 17.00 24.74
C ARG A 245 18.79 15.53 25.14
N SER A 246 18.76 14.64 24.16
CA SER A 246 18.95 13.22 24.37
C SER A 246 20.34 12.93 24.95
N GLU A 247 20.52 11.76 25.57
CA GLU A 247 21.80 11.39 26.18
C GLU A 247 22.95 11.34 25.14
N LEU A 248 22.67 10.88 23.92
CA LEU A 248 23.65 10.94 22.83
C LEU A 248 23.98 12.35 22.40
N ALA A 249 22.98 13.25 22.34
CA ALA A 249 23.23 14.64 22.02
C ALA A 249 24.08 15.33 23.09
N LYS A 250 23.78 15.10 24.38
CA LYS A 250 24.59 15.59 25.50
C LYS A 250 26.03 15.12 25.39
N SER A 251 26.25 13.82 25.19
CA SER A 251 27.60 13.25 25.02
C SER A 251 28.34 13.86 23.82
N ALA A 252 27.65 14.08 22.70
CA ALA A 252 28.26 14.73 21.54
C ALA A 252 28.68 16.17 21.86
N TYR A 253 27.84 16.95 22.56
CA TYR A 253 28.15 18.31 22.93
C TYR A 253 29.28 18.42 23.96
N GLU A 254 29.34 17.51 24.94
CA GLU A 254 30.44 17.40 25.90
C GLU A 254 31.79 17.17 25.17
N ASP A 255 31.76 16.41 24.07
CA ASP A 255 32.91 16.17 23.21
C ASP A 255 33.17 17.28 22.17
N ASN A 256 32.45 18.42 22.22
CA ASN A 256 32.47 19.49 21.22
C ASN A 256 32.15 19.03 19.77
N ARG A 257 31.34 17.98 19.64
CA ARG A 257 30.85 17.45 18.36
C ARG A 257 29.41 17.91 18.11
N GLN A 258 29.03 17.97 16.83
CA GLN A 258 27.63 18.15 16.44
C GLN A 258 26.88 16.81 16.46
N VAL A 259 25.60 16.85 16.80
CA VAL A 259 24.70 15.71 16.67
C VAL A 259 24.54 15.35 15.20
N SER A 260 24.69 14.07 14.87
CA SER A 260 24.59 13.58 13.50
C SER A 260 23.14 13.33 13.12
N TYR A 261 22.60 14.16 12.24
CA TYR A 261 21.29 13.96 11.62
C TYR A 261 21.43 13.33 10.23
N PHE A 262 20.39 12.63 9.77
CA PHE A 262 20.37 12.03 8.45
C PHE A 262 20.32 13.10 7.36
N GLU A 263 21.39 13.18 6.56
CA GLU A 263 21.47 14.14 5.48
C GLU A 263 21.02 13.52 4.15
N ILE A 264 19.74 13.73 3.79
CA ILE A 264 19.16 13.15 2.57
C ILE A 264 19.96 13.48 1.29
N SER A 265 20.66 14.63 1.21
CA SER A 265 21.50 14.98 0.05
C SER A 265 22.68 14.05 -0.16
N LYS A 266 23.09 13.29 0.87
CA LYS A 266 24.16 12.29 0.86
C LYS A 266 23.62 10.85 0.79
N ALA A 267 22.34 10.67 0.44
CA ALA A 267 21.74 9.36 0.28
C ALA A 267 22.53 8.46 -0.69
N SER A 268 22.51 7.16 -0.43
CA SER A 268 23.12 6.16 -1.32
C SER A 268 22.42 6.13 -2.69
N SER A 269 23.10 5.64 -3.72
CA SER A 269 22.51 5.49 -5.06
C SER A 269 21.27 4.60 -5.05
N SER A 270 21.24 3.58 -4.17
CA SER A 270 20.06 2.73 -3.97
C SER A 270 18.85 3.52 -3.46
N LEU A 271 19.00 4.29 -2.38
CA LEU A 271 17.92 5.12 -1.84
C LEU A 271 17.46 6.19 -2.84
N ILE A 272 18.42 6.88 -3.46
CA ILE A 272 18.13 7.89 -4.49
C ILE A 272 17.34 7.26 -5.64
N SER A 273 17.76 6.09 -6.11
CA SER A 273 17.10 5.45 -7.24
C SER A 273 15.71 4.93 -6.90
N LEU A 274 15.48 4.46 -5.67
CA LEU A 274 14.16 4.06 -5.17
C LEU A 274 13.20 5.28 -5.11
N LEU A 275 13.68 6.39 -4.56
CA LEU A 275 12.90 7.64 -4.47
C LEU A 275 12.56 8.21 -5.87
N LEU A 276 13.50 8.12 -6.81
CA LEU A 276 13.31 8.58 -8.19
C LEU A 276 12.44 7.65 -9.04
N GLN A 277 12.33 6.37 -8.71
CA GLN A 277 11.50 5.41 -9.45
C GLN A 277 10.01 5.77 -9.39
N ASN A 278 9.54 6.28 -8.25
CA ASN A 278 8.13 6.66 -8.07
C ASN A 278 7.96 7.90 -7.17
N PRO A 279 8.39 9.08 -7.64
CA PRO A 279 8.44 10.31 -6.84
C PRO A 279 7.06 10.78 -6.36
N SER A 280 5.98 10.43 -7.08
CA SER A 280 4.61 10.78 -6.71
C SER A 280 4.07 9.99 -5.52
N ARG A 281 4.78 8.95 -5.06
CA ARG A 281 4.41 8.18 -3.87
C ARG A 281 4.74 8.89 -2.55
N TYR A 282 5.65 9.85 -2.59
CA TYR A 282 6.17 10.52 -1.41
C TYR A 282 5.58 11.92 -1.30
N ALA A 283 4.73 12.13 -0.31
CA ALA A 283 4.27 13.45 0.09
C ALA A 283 5.35 14.10 0.97
N VAL A 284 5.85 15.26 0.54
CA VAL A 284 6.78 16.09 1.32
C VAL A 284 6.13 17.45 1.51
N HIS A 285 5.83 17.81 2.75
CA HIS A 285 5.17 19.06 3.10
C HIS A 285 6.19 20.13 3.48
N TYR A 286 7.13 19.81 4.38
CA TYR A 286 8.10 20.76 4.85
C TYR A 286 9.22 20.96 3.81
N LYS A 287 9.50 22.23 3.47
CA LYS A 287 10.48 22.62 2.44
C LYS A 287 10.31 21.86 1.11
N ARG A 288 9.07 21.65 0.65
CA ARG A 288 8.75 20.99 -0.62
C ARG A 288 9.55 21.50 -1.84
N ASN A 289 9.77 22.81 -1.95
CA ASN A 289 10.56 23.37 -3.05
C ASN A 289 12.02 22.86 -3.05
N LYS A 290 12.60 22.64 -1.86
CA LYS A 290 13.95 22.06 -1.70
C LYS A 290 13.95 20.59 -2.13
N TRP A 291 12.90 19.84 -1.78
CA TRP A 291 12.71 18.46 -2.25
C TRP A 291 12.64 18.37 -3.77
N GLU A 292 11.80 19.18 -4.41
CA GLU A 292 11.64 19.19 -5.87
C GLU A 292 12.97 19.56 -6.59
N ALA A 293 13.73 20.50 -6.03
CA ALA A 293 15.06 20.86 -6.52
C ALA A 293 16.09 19.72 -6.34
N LEU A 294 16.03 19.00 -5.22
CA LEU A 294 16.89 17.84 -4.96
C LEU A 294 16.61 16.71 -5.94
N LEU A 295 15.33 16.37 -6.15
CA LEU A 295 14.92 15.36 -7.14
C LEU A 295 15.40 15.73 -8.56
N LYS A 296 15.29 17.00 -8.95
CA LYS A 296 15.80 17.49 -10.25
C LYS A 296 17.31 17.31 -10.35
N THR A 297 18.04 17.66 -9.30
CA THR A 297 19.50 17.48 -9.23
C THR A 297 19.88 16.02 -9.38
N TRP A 298 19.20 15.12 -8.66
CA TRP A 298 19.45 13.69 -8.76
C TRP A 298 19.15 13.13 -10.15
N ARG A 299 18.04 13.51 -10.79
CA ARG A 299 17.74 13.07 -12.17
C ARG A 299 18.81 13.47 -13.18
N ASN A 300 19.43 14.63 -13.00
CA ASN A 300 20.48 15.10 -13.89
C ASN A 300 21.82 14.41 -13.62
N ARG A 301 22.12 14.12 -12.34
CA ARG A 301 23.38 13.50 -11.92
C ARG A 301 23.38 11.99 -12.16
N TYR A 302 22.32 11.30 -11.72
CA TYR A 302 22.18 9.86 -11.79
C TYR A 302 21.41 9.51 -13.06
N LYS A 303 22.11 8.98 -14.06
CA LYS A 303 21.52 8.51 -15.33
C LYS A 303 20.70 7.25 -15.07
N GLN A 304 19.46 7.41 -14.60
CA GLN A 304 18.58 6.27 -14.36
C GLN A 304 18.37 5.46 -15.65
N PRO A 305 18.32 4.12 -15.55
CA PRO A 305 18.00 3.28 -16.68
C PRO A 305 16.64 3.64 -17.28
N VAL A 306 16.60 3.77 -18.61
CA VAL A 306 15.40 4.11 -19.37
C VAL A 306 14.88 2.85 -20.05
N ILE A 307 13.60 2.55 -19.83
CA ILE A 307 12.90 1.50 -20.57
C ILE A 307 12.24 2.10 -21.81
N LEU A 308 12.41 1.43 -22.94
CA LEU A 308 11.75 1.73 -24.21
C LEU A 308 10.98 0.51 -24.69
N LEU A 309 9.92 0.73 -25.45
CA LEU A 309 9.16 -0.33 -26.11
C LEU A 309 9.36 -0.25 -27.62
N SER A 310 9.36 -1.39 -28.30
CA SER A 310 9.27 -1.45 -29.76
C SER A 310 8.14 -2.35 -30.22
N LYS A 311 7.43 -1.92 -31.24
CA LYS A 311 6.41 -2.70 -31.95
C LYS A 311 6.56 -2.47 -33.44
N ARG A 312 6.63 -3.56 -34.22
CA ARG A 312 6.81 -3.51 -35.68
C ARG A 312 7.99 -2.61 -36.12
N GLY A 313 9.11 -2.70 -35.39
CA GLY A 313 10.33 -1.93 -35.66
C GLY A 313 10.30 -0.46 -35.24
N LYS A 314 9.19 0.05 -34.68
CA LYS A 314 9.09 1.42 -34.17
C LYS A 314 9.28 1.45 -32.66
N THR A 315 10.31 2.16 -32.20
CA THR A 315 10.60 2.37 -30.78
C THR A 315 9.89 3.60 -30.23
N PHE A 316 9.35 3.52 -29.02
CA PHE A 316 8.64 4.60 -28.34
C PHE A 316 8.83 4.54 -26.83
N ALA A 317 8.63 5.68 -26.17
CA ALA A 317 8.63 5.77 -24.70
C ALA A 317 7.34 5.15 -24.13
N PRO A 318 7.42 4.38 -23.02
CA PRO A 318 6.25 3.79 -22.38
C PRO A 318 5.24 4.84 -21.90
N LYS A 319 3.94 4.50 -21.99
CA LYS A 319 2.86 5.19 -21.28
C LYS A 319 2.66 4.58 -19.88
N LYS A 320 1.75 5.17 -19.07
CA LYS A 320 1.38 4.66 -17.73
C LYS A 320 1.06 3.16 -17.74
N CYS A 321 0.28 2.71 -18.72
CA CYS A 321 0.20 1.30 -19.09
C CYS A 321 0.13 1.18 -20.62
N ASN A 322 0.70 0.09 -21.15
CA ASN A 322 0.88 -0.11 -22.59
C ASN A 322 0.09 -1.34 -23.02
N TYR A 323 -0.91 -1.13 -23.88
CA TYR A 323 -1.88 -2.15 -24.27
C TYR A 323 -1.51 -2.78 -25.62
N PHE A 324 -1.56 -4.11 -25.69
CA PHE A 324 -1.27 -4.90 -26.89
C PHE A 324 -2.34 -5.96 -27.09
N LEU A 325 -2.68 -6.26 -28.35
CA LEU A 325 -3.45 -7.49 -28.62
C LEU A 325 -2.61 -8.69 -28.18
N GLN A 326 -3.26 -9.77 -27.76
CA GLN A 326 -2.62 -10.98 -27.23
C GLN A 326 -1.48 -11.47 -28.14
N ASP A 327 -1.73 -11.50 -29.45
CA ASP A 327 -0.81 -11.97 -30.48
C ASP A 327 0.18 -10.92 -30.99
N ASP A 328 0.10 -9.67 -30.51
CA ASP A 328 1.07 -8.66 -30.88
C ASP A 328 2.45 -9.00 -30.31
N ALA A 329 3.42 -9.13 -31.21
CA ALA A 329 4.82 -9.13 -30.85
C ALA A 329 5.30 -7.71 -30.51
N PHE A 330 5.92 -7.58 -29.35
CA PHE A 330 6.64 -6.38 -28.94
C PHE A 330 7.95 -6.75 -28.25
N GLU A 331 8.78 -5.73 -28.02
CA GLU A 331 10.06 -5.84 -27.34
C GLU A 331 10.23 -4.74 -26.31
N VAL A 332 10.89 -5.07 -25.22
CA VAL A 332 11.29 -4.14 -24.16
C VAL A 332 12.80 -3.97 -24.26
N TYR A 333 13.26 -2.71 -24.31
CA TYR A 333 14.67 -2.36 -24.34
C TYR A 333 15.02 -1.60 -23.08
N LEU A 334 16.17 -1.93 -22.50
CA LEU A 334 16.76 -1.20 -21.40
C LEU A 334 17.98 -0.44 -21.90
N ASN A 335 17.86 0.89 -21.92
CA ASN A 335 19.01 1.76 -22.04
C ASN A 335 19.53 2.07 -20.64
N THR A 336 20.68 1.49 -20.30
CA THR A 336 21.32 1.69 -18.99
C THR A 336 22.06 3.03 -18.90
N GLY A 337 22.32 3.71 -20.01
CA GLY A 337 23.21 4.87 -20.06
C GLY A 337 24.70 4.52 -19.90
N PHE A 338 25.02 3.24 -19.71
CA PHE A 338 26.37 2.68 -19.59
C PHE A 338 26.58 1.71 -20.76
N ASP A 339 27.25 2.18 -21.81
CA ASP A 339 27.52 1.36 -23.00
C ASP A 339 28.73 0.46 -22.77
N ARG A 340 28.57 -0.84 -23.03
CA ARG A 340 29.65 -1.84 -23.18
C ARG A 340 30.66 -1.99 -22.03
N ASP A 341 30.38 -1.43 -20.85
CA ASP A 341 31.20 -1.65 -19.65
C ASP A 341 31.06 -3.10 -19.13
N GLU A 342 32.20 -3.75 -18.85
CA GLU A 342 32.28 -5.16 -18.41
C GLU A 342 31.68 -5.39 -17.00
N ASN A 343 31.46 -4.33 -16.21
CA ASN A 343 30.99 -4.40 -14.81
C ASN A 343 29.49 -4.07 -14.62
N VAL A 344 28.68 -4.06 -15.68
CA VAL A 344 27.24 -3.76 -15.56
C VAL A 344 26.44 -5.05 -15.45
N SER A 345 25.76 -5.22 -14.33
CA SER A 345 24.76 -6.29 -14.15
C SER A 345 23.34 -5.75 -14.30
N VAL A 346 22.47 -6.56 -14.91
CA VAL A 346 21.04 -6.23 -15.05
C VAL A 346 20.21 -7.35 -14.46
N THR A 347 19.28 -7.01 -13.58
CA THR A 347 18.29 -7.93 -13.03
C THR A 347 16.91 -7.41 -13.35
N TRP A 348 16.11 -8.20 -14.06
CA TRP A 348 14.71 -7.86 -14.30
C TRP A 348 13.85 -8.35 -13.16
N LYS A 349 12.93 -7.50 -12.74
CA LYS A 349 11.98 -7.76 -11.67
C LYS A 349 10.56 -7.71 -12.20
N ALA A 350 9.75 -8.69 -11.81
CA ALA A 350 8.30 -8.65 -11.92
C ALA A 350 7.69 -8.14 -10.62
N VAL A 351 6.68 -7.29 -10.73
CA VAL A 351 5.89 -6.81 -9.58
C VAL A 351 4.51 -7.43 -9.67
N ALA A 352 4.14 -8.23 -8.68
CA ALA A 352 2.90 -9.00 -8.67
C ALA A 352 2.20 -8.91 -7.32
N SER A 353 0.88 -9.04 -7.32
CA SER A 353 0.11 -9.11 -6.08
C SER A 353 0.51 -10.33 -5.27
N GLU A 354 0.75 -10.13 -3.97
CA GLU A 354 1.06 -11.23 -3.05
C GLU A 354 -0.21 -12.01 -2.68
N GLY A 355 -1.30 -11.29 -2.40
CA GLY A 355 -2.63 -11.84 -2.17
C GLY A 355 -3.43 -12.06 -3.46
N ARG A 356 -4.42 -12.95 -3.37
CA ARG A 356 -5.44 -13.20 -4.41
C ARG A 356 -6.68 -12.33 -4.25
N SER A 357 -6.90 -11.85 -3.03
CA SER A 357 -8.01 -10.98 -2.65
C SER A 357 -7.60 -9.99 -1.57
N TYR A 358 -8.27 -8.84 -1.54
CA TYR A 358 -8.11 -7.78 -0.54
C TYR A 358 -9.47 -7.19 -0.16
N ASN A 359 -9.56 -6.68 1.07
CA ASN A 359 -10.74 -6.00 1.61
C ASN A 359 -10.38 -4.60 2.13
N ILE A 360 -10.35 -3.60 1.24
CA ILE A 360 -9.93 -2.24 1.61
C ILE A 360 -11.00 -1.47 2.40
N ILE A 361 -12.21 -2.01 2.51
CA ILE A 361 -13.29 -1.43 3.32
C ILE A 361 -13.08 -1.75 4.82
N GLY A 362 -12.32 -2.80 5.14
CA GLY A 362 -11.96 -3.17 6.52
C GLY A 362 -13.10 -3.68 7.40
N GLN A 363 -14.31 -3.82 6.85
CA GLN A 363 -15.45 -4.39 7.57
C GLN A 363 -15.54 -5.89 7.25
N ASN A 364 -15.26 -6.74 8.24
CA ASN A 364 -15.54 -8.17 8.15
C ASN A 364 -17.07 -8.36 8.19
N ASN A 365 -17.60 -9.29 7.37
CA ASN A 365 -19.02 -9.64 7.18
C ASN A 365 -19.70 -9.11 5.90
N TYR A 366 -18.96 -8.50 4.96
CA TYR A 366 -19.53 -7.98 3.70
C TYR A 366 -18.96 -8.65 2.45
N GLY A 367 -19.05 -9.98 2.38
CA GLY A 367 -18.99 -10.70 1.10
C GLY A 367 -17.76 -11.57 0.89
N PHE A 368 -17.33 -11.61 -0.37
CA PHE A 368 -16.42 -12.59 -0.97
C PHE A 368 -14.93 -12.43 -0.57
N ALA A 369 -14.60 -11.49 0.31
CA ALA A 369 -13.23 -11.23 0.77
C ALA A 369 -13.18 -11.08 2.30
N ASN A 370 -13.99 -11.86 3.02
CA ASN A 370 -13.87 -11.95 4.47
C ASN A 370 -12.45 -12.37 4.85
N ASP A 371 -11.88 -11.71 5.86
CA ASP A 371 -10.52 -11.94 6.38
C ASP A 371 -9.37 -11.66 5.38
N ALA A 372 -9.67 -11.17 4.18
CA ALA A 372 -8.64 -10.71 3.25
C ALA A 372 -7.94 -9.45 3.77
N SER A 373 -6.65 -9.31 3.48
CA SER A 373 -5.86 -8.17 3.93
C SER A 373 -6.47 -6.85 3.45
N LYS A 374 -6.45 -5.85 4.32
CA LYS A 374 -6.84 -4.46 4.00
C LYS A 374 -5.81 -3.76 3.11
N TYR A 375 -4.55 -4.19 3.17
CA TYR A 375 -3.44 -3.52 2.49
C TYR A 375 -3.03 -4.31 1.26
N ILE A 376 -3.12 -3.66 0.10
CA ILE A 376 -2.89 -4.27 -1.21
C ILE A 376 -1.38 -4.36 -1.43
N LEU A 377 -0.81 -5.55 -1.24
CA LEU A 377 0.63 -5.77 -1.29
C LEU A 377 1.07 -6.31 -2.66
N PHE A 378 1.98 -5.60 -3.31
CA PHE A 378 2.61 -6.02 -4.56
C PHE A 378 4.10 -6.23 -4.34
N LYS A 379 4.52 -7.50 -4.27
CA LYS A 379 5.90 -7.90 -4.01
C LYS A 379 6.69 -8.02 -5.31
N THR A 380 7.97 -7.77 -5.20
CA THR A 380 8.94 -7.88 -6.29
C THR A 380 9.53 -9.29 -6.37
N ARG A 381 9.70 -9.84 -7.58
CA ARG A 381 10.35 -11.13 -7.83
C ARG A 381 11.30 -11.07 -9.02
N ASP A 382 12.43 -11.75 -8.89
CA ASP A 382 13.46 -11.83 -9.95
C ASP A 382 12.98 -12.67 -11.12
N ILE A 383 13.33 -12.24 -12.33
CA ILE A 383 13.12 -13.00 -13.56
C ILE A 383 14.48 -13.54 -14.01
N ASP A 384 14.95 -14.60 -13.36
CA ASP A 384 16.30 -15.15 -13.54
C ASP A 384 16.67 -15.43 -15.00
N LYS A 385 15.69 -15.89 -15.79
CA LYS A 385 15.86 -16.18 -17.23
C LYS A 385 16.21 -14.93 -18.07
N LEU A 386 16.02 -13.73 -17.54
CA LEU A 386 16.30 -12.46 -18.18
C LEU A 386 17.52 -11.74 -17.57
N LYS A 387 18.26 -12.39 -16.67
CA LYS A 387 19.47 -11.82 -16.07
C LYS A 387 20.43 -11.35 -17.17
N ASN A 388 20.98 -10.15 -16.97
CA ASN A 388 21.87 -9.43 -17.89
C ASN A 388 21.29 -9.11 -19.27
N SER A 389 20.00 -9.37 -19.51
CA SER A 389 19.35 -9.07 -20.78
C SER A 389 19.02 -7.58 -20.88
N ARG A 390 19.51 -6.91 -21.93
CA ARG A 390 19.12 -5.51 -22.25
C ARG A 390 17.91 -5.43 -23.19
N ARG A 391 17.48 -6.56 -23.73
CA ARG A 391 16.33 -6.69 -24.64
C ARG A 391 15.50 -7.88 -24.20
N ILE A 392 14.19 -7.69 -24.10
CA ILE A 392 13.23 -8.75 -23.80
C ILE A 392 12.22 -8.80 -24.94
N HIS A 393 12.02 -9.98 -25.49
CA HIS A 393 10.95 -10.24 -26.44
C HIS A 393 9.67 -10.66 -25.70
N SER A 394 8.52 -10.21 -26.19
CA SER A 394 7.21 -10.50 -25.58
C SER A 394 6.93 -11.97 -25.25
N TYR A 395 7.43 -12.94 -26.04
CA TYR A 395 7.25 -14.37 -25.75
C TYR A 395 7.94 -14.82 -24.45
N GLN A 396 9.04 -14.17 -24.06
CA GLN A 396 9.76 -14.49 -22.82
C GLN A 396 8.95 -14.10 -21.57
N LEU A 397 7.99 -13.18 -21.72
CA LEU A 397 7.11 -12.69 -20.66
C LEU A 397 5.80 -13.50 -20.55
N ARG A 398 5.53 -14.46 -21.44
CA ARG A 398 4.26 -15.19 -21.54
C ARG A 398 3.82 -15.83 -20.22
N HIS A 399 4.77 -16.29 -19.41
CA HIS A 399 4.54 -16.96 -18.13
C HIS A 399 4.06 -16.04 -17.00
N LEU A 400 4.15 -14.71 -17.19
CA LEU A 400 3.69 -13.71 -16.22
C LEU A 400 2.24 -13.26 -16.47
N PHE A 401 1.69 -13.57 -17.65
CA PHE A 401 0.30 -13.33 -18.00
C PHE A 401 -0.58 -14.51 -17.54
N ASP A 402 -1.90 -14.37 -17.69
CA ASP A 402 -2.83 -15.47 -17.43
C ASP A 402 -2.42 -16.73 -18.20
N SER A 403 -2.38 -17.87 -17.52
CA SER A 403 -1.87 -19.11 -18.11
C SER A 403 -2.75 -19.62 -19.25
N MET A 404 -4.07 -19.46 -19.14
CA MET A 404 -5.03 -19.99 -20.11
C MET A 404 -5.07 -19.15 -21.38
N THR A 405 -5.19 -17.84 -21.23
CA THR A 405 -5.41 -16.90 -22.34
C THR A 405 -4.13 -16.19 -22.78
N GLY A 406 -3.15 -15.99 -21.91
CA GLY A 406 -2.00 -15.12 -22.21
C GLY A 406 -2.34 -13.63 -22.28
N ALA A 407 -3.54 -13.27 -21.86
CA ALA A 407 -3.96 -11.90 -21.58
C ALA A 407 -3.69 -11.52 -20.11
N GLY A 408 -3.97 -10.28 -19.73
CA GLY A 408 -3.75 -9.75 -18.39
C GLY A 408 -2.70 -8.64 -18.37
N SER A 409 -2.37 -8.19 -17.17
CA SER A 409 -1.46 -7.06 -16.92
C SER A 409 -0.26 -7.48 -16.09
N ILE A 410 0.92 -7.04 -16.52
CA ILE A 410 2.19 -7.27 -15.83
C ILE A 410 2.89 -5.95 -15.56
N ARG A 411 3.68 -5.92 -14.50
CA ARG A 411 4.55 -4.80 -14.14
C ARG A 411 5.98 -5.29 -14.06
N LEU A 412 6.87 -4.55 -14.69
CA LEU A 412 8.28 -4.90 -14.80
C LEU A 412 9.14 -3.68 -14.51
N TYR A 413 10.27 -3.88 -13.88
CA TYR A 413 11.35 -2.90 -13.89
C TYR A 413 12.69 -3.60 -13.92
N ALA A 414 13.75 -2.86 -14.23
CA ALA A 414 15.11 -3.37 -14.23
C ALA A 414 15.90 -2.72 -13.09
N GLU A 415 16.69 -3.55 -12.43
CA GLU A 415 17.75 -3.14 -11.52
C GLU A 415 19.07 -3.24 -12.28
N VAL A 416 19.88 -2.20 -12.16
CA VAL A 416 21.17 -2.10 -12.84
C VAL A 416 22.20 -1.78 -11.78
N SER A 417 23.17 -2.68 -11.59
CA SER A 417 24.31 -2.42 -10.69
C SER A 417 25.54 -2.20 -11.54
N LYS A 418 26.33 -1.18 -11.17
CA LYS A 418 27.61 -0.87 -11.79
C LYS A 418 28.57 -0.48 -10.67
N ASP A 419 29.64 -1.26 -10.51
CA ASP A 419 30.58 -1.10 -9.39
C ASP A 419 29.80 -1.11 -8.05
N ASP A 420 29.91 -0.06 -7.23
CA ASP A 420 29.16 0.09 -5.98
C ASP A 420 27.80 0.81 -6.14
N ASP A 421 27.48 1.27 -7.35
CA ASP A 421 26.24 1.99 -7.62
C ASP A 421 25.11 1.07 -8.06
N TYR A 422 23.90 1.42 -7.61
CA TYR A 422 22.70 0.66 -7.88
C TYR A 422 21.55 1.56 -8.35
N PHE A 423 20.91 1.15 -9.43
CA PHE A 423 19.87 1.93 -10.11
C PHE A 423 18.65 1.07 -10.43
N ARG A 424 17.49 1.72 -10.46
CA ARG A 424 16.18 1.17 -10.83
C ARG A 424 15.63 1.96 -12.00
N SER A 425 15.12 1.28 -13.01
CA SER A 425 14.31 1.91 -14.04
C SER A 425 12.93 2.28 -13.49
N PRO A 426 12.18 3.17 -14.16
CA PRO A 426 10.74 3.29 -13.92
C PRO A 426 10.01 1.95 -14.08
N VAL A 427 8.89 1.77 -13.38
CA VAL A 427 8.04 0.58 -13.51
C VAL A 427 7.24 0.66 -14.81
N LEU A 428 7.43 -0.32 -15.68
CA LEU A 428 6.70 -0.52 -16.92
C LEU A 428 5.46 -1.38 -16.68
N CYS A 429 4.27 -0.85 -16.98
CA CYS A 429 3.03 -1.63 -17.08
C CYS A 429 2.76 -2.04 -18.53
N ILE A 430 2.55 -3.33 -18.76
CA ILE A 430 2.11 -3.90 -20.04
C ILE A 430 0.81 -4.68 -19.78
N SER A 431 -0.18 -4.46 -20.64
CA SER A 431 -1.43 -5.22 -20.63
C SER A 431 -1.68 -5.86 -21.99
N LYS A 432 -2.08 -7.14 -21.99
CA LYS A 432 -2.48 -7.91 -23.17
C LYS A 432 -3.97 -8.21 -23.13
N TYR A 433 -4.63 -8.15 -24.28
CA TYR A 433 -6.06 -8.42 -24.41
C TYR A 433 -6.42 -9.20 -25.66
N MET A 434 -7.51 -9.98 -25.59
CA MET A 434 -7.89 -10.93 -26.64
C MET A 434 -8.43 -10.26 -27.91
N ASN A 435 -9.29 -9.24 -27.78
CA ASN A 435 -9.93 -8.57 -28.93
C ASN A 435 -10.47 -7.16 -28.56
N GLU A 436 -10.98 -6.43 -29.56
CA GLU A 436 -11.52 -5.07 -29.37
C GLU A 436 -12.94 -5.02 -28.76
N GLY A 437 -13.63 -6.15 -28.72
CA GLY A 437 -14.96 -6.28 -28.12
C GLY A 437 -14.94 -6.11 -26.61
N TYR A 438 -16.12 -6.00 -26.00
CA TYR A 438 -16.27 -5.72 -24.57
C TYR A 438 -15.57 -6.79 -23.70
N THR A 439 -15.82 -8.06 -23.99
CA THR A 439 -15.21 -9.19 -23.27
C THR A 439 -13.71 -9.28 -23.51
N GLY A 440 -13.24 -8.92 -24.70
CA GLY A 440 -11.81 -8.75 -24.99
C GLY A 440 -11.15 -7.75 -24.06
N LYS A 441 -11.78 -6.59 -23.81
CA LYS A 441 -11.25 -5.59 -22.85
C LYS A 441 -11.23 -6.07 -21.40
N LEU A 442 -12.19 -6.88 -20.98
CA LEU A 442 -12.16 -7.51 -19.65
C LEU A 442 -10.93 -8.39 -19.44
N THR A 443 -10.39 -8.97 -20.53
CA THR A 443 -9.21 -9.84 -20.41
C THR A 443 -7.92 -9.11 -20.02
N GLU A 444 -7.88 -7.78 -20.11
CA GLU A 444 -6.73 -6.94 -19.74
C GLU A 444 -6.29 -7.12 -18.27
N ILE A 445 -7.19 -7.60 -17.39
CA ILE A 445 -6.96 -7.70 -15.94
C ILE A 445 -7.15 -9.12 -15.38
N LEU A 446 -7.11 -10.17 -16.21
CA LEU A 446 -7.34 -11.57 -15.78
C LEU A 446 -6.40 -12.09 -14.69
N ASN A 447 -5.20 -11.55 -14.57
CA ASN A 447 -4.21 -11.96 -13.58
C ASN A 447 -4.11 -10.98 -12.40
N LEU A 448 -5.08 -10.07 -12.23
CA LEU A 448 -5.12 -9.12 -11.13
C LEU A 448 -6.08 -9.57 -10.01
N PRO A 449 -5.75 -9.31 -8.74
CA PRO A 449 -6.50 -9.81 -7.59
C PRO A 449 -7.91 -9.22 -7.48
N TYR A 450 -8.76 -9.89 -6.71
CA TYR A 450 -10.03 -9.32 -6.27
C TYR A 450 -9.80 -8.24 -5.22
N ILE A 451 -10.44 -7.08 -5.34
CA ILE A 451 -10.31 -5.98 -4.37
C ILE A 451 -11.71 -5.50 -4.01
N LEU A 452 -12.22 -5.94 -2.87
CA LEU A 452 -13.50 -5.45 -2.36
C LEU A 452 -13.38 -3.97 -2.02
N GLY A 453 -14.23 -3.16 -2.65
CA GLY A 453 -14.22 -1.71 -2.50
C GLY A 453 -13.22 -1.02 -3.44
N SER A 454 -12.78 -1.67 -4.52
CA SER A 454 -11.82 -1.12 -5.48
C SER A 454 -12.17 0.29 -5.96
N GLY A 455 -13.45 0.67 -6.05
CA GLY A 455 -13.86 2.03 -6.41
C GLY A 455 -13.39 3.14 -5.45
N LEU A 456 -12.97 2.78 -4.22
CA LEU A 456 -12.34 3.69 -3.27
C LEU A 456 -10.84 3.88 -3.52
N LEU A 457 -10.21 2.99 -4.30
CA LEU A 457 -8.81 3.10 -4.65
C LEU A 457 -8.61 4.31 -5.57
N ASN A 458 -7.65 5.16 -5.22
CA ASN A 458 -7.19 6.26 -6.05
C ASN A 458 -5.67 6.29 -6.03
N VAL A 459 -5.04 5.88 -7.14
CA VAL A 459 -3.59 5.75 -7.28
C VAL A 459 -3.17 6.33 -8.62
N ASP A 460 -2.21 7.26 -8.59
CA ASP A 460 -1.69 7.96 -9.77
C ASP A 460 -2.79 8.58 -10.65
N ASN A 461 -3.78 9.22 -10.02
CA ASN A 461 -4.97 9.82 -10.66
C ASN A 461 -5.86 8.82 -11.44
N ALA A 462 -5.76 7.51 -11.14
CA ALA A 462 -6.70 6.51 -11.63
C ALA A 462 -7.49 5.91 -10.46
N THR A 463 -8.76 5.60 -10.72
CA THR A 463 -9.67 5.03 -9.71
C THR A 463 -10.09 3.62 -10.10
N GLY A 464 -10.46 2.79 -9.13
CA GLY A 464 -10.96 1.44 -9.39
C GLY A 464 -10.01 0.60 -10.24
N ALA A 465 -10.61 -0.17 -11.15
CA ALA A 465 -9.88 -1.05 -12.05
C ALA A 465 -8.98 -0.29 -13.07
N ASP A 466 -9.22 1.01 -13.33
CA ASP A 466 -8.34 1.80 -14.20
C ASP A 466 -6.95 2.01 -13.59
N ALA A 467 -6.82 1.86 -12.27
CA ALA A 467 -5.53 1.86 -11.59
C ALA A 467 -4.70 0.60 -11.91
N GLN A 468 -5.30 -0.42 -12.52
CA GLN A 468 -4.65 -1.66 -12.97
C GLN A 468 -4.11 -2.53 -11.83
N TYR A 469 -4.66 -2.45 -10.62
CA TYR A 469 -4.20 -3.25 -9.46
C TYR A 469 -5.17 -4.38 -9.07
N GLY A 470 -6.37 -4.41 -9.65
CA GLY A 470 -7.42 -5.37 -9.32
C GLY A 470 -8.78 -4.70 -9.33
N ALA A 471 -9.83 -5.47 -9.08
CA ALA A 471 -11.21 -4.99 -9.11
C ALA A 471 -12.11 -5.88 -8.23
N ASP A 472 -13.26 -5.35 -7.81
CA ASP A 472 -14.39 -6.19 -7.45
C ASP A 472 -15.24 -6.57 -8.68
N CYS A 473 -16.29 -7.37 -8.49
CA CYS A 473 -17.10 -7.87 -9.59
C CYS A 473 -17.80 -6.77 -10.40
N LEU A 474 -18.21 -5.66 -9.78
CA LEU A 474 -18.90 -4.57 -10.46
C LEU A 474 -17.91 -3.68 -11.18
N ASP A 475 -16.79 -3.38 -10.53
CA ASP A 475 -15.72 -2.59 -11.12
C ASP A 475 -15.06 -3.33 -12.29
N PHE A 476 -14.89 -4.65 -12.19
CA PHE A 476 -14.42 -5.51 -13.27
C PHE A 476 -15.32 -5.39 -14.51
N ILE A 477 -16.63 -5.54 -14.35
CA ILE A 477 -17.60 -5.41 -15.46
C ILE A 477 -17.65 -3.98 -16.01
N SER A 478 -17.57 -2.97 -15.14
CA SER A 478 -17.55 -1.55 -15.54
C SER A 478 -16.30 -1.19 -16.33
N TYR A 479 -15.16 -1.76 -15.94
CA TYR A 479 -13.86 -1.56 -16.57
C TYR A 479 -13.87 -1.88 -18.06
N GLY A 480 -14.46 -3.02 -18.47
CA GLY A 480 -14.55 -3.39 -19.88
C GLY A 480 -15.22 -2.31 -20.74
N LYS A 481 -16.28 -1.66 -20.22
CA LYS A 481 -16.96 -0.57 -20.93
C LYS A 481 -16.19 0.73 -20.91
N ARG A 482 -15.55 1.06 -19.78
CA ARG A 482 -14.65 2.22 -19.70
C ARG A 482 -13.49 2.09 -20.69
N ARG A 483 -12.97 0.88 -20.90
CA ARG A 483 -11.95 0.59 -21.91
C ARG A 483 -12.45 0.73 -23.36
N GLN A 484 -13.76 0.66 -23.58
CA GLN A 484 -14.41 1.03 -24.84
C GLN A 484 -14.76 2.53 -24.93
N GLY A 485 -14.35 3.35 -23.96
CA GLY A 485 -14.54 4.81 -23.96
C GLY A 485 -15.80 5.31 -23.23
N TYR A 486 -16.55 4.44 -22.55
CA TYR A 486 -17.76 4.85 -21.84
C TYR A 486 -17.44 5.52 -20.50
N ALA A 487 -18.16 6.60 -20.19
CA ALA A 487 -18.03 7.33 -18.92
C ALA A 487 -18.89 6.70 -17.81
N ILE A 488 -18.56 5.47 -17.38
CA ILE A 488 -19.23 4.79 -16.26
C ILE A 488 -18.41 4.98 -14.99
N SER A 489 -18.98 5.58 -13.96
CA SER A 489 -18.29 5.69 -12.65
C SER A 489 -18.22 4.32 -11.97
N TYR A 490 -17.13 4.06 -11.24
CA TYR A 490 -17.05 2.95 -10.29
C TYR A 490 -17.98 3.27 -9.12
N LEU A 491 -19.06 2.49 -8.98
CA LEU A 491 -20.18 2.78 -8.08
C LEU A 491 -20.67 1.48 -7.43
N ASN A 492 -21.39 1.63 -6.32
CA ASN A 492 -22.14 0.51 -5.74
C ASN A 492 -23.23 -0.03 -6.69
N GLN A 493 -23.72 -1.23 -6.38
CA GLN A 493 -24.68 -1.96 -7.20
C GLN A 493 -25.96 -1.18 -7.55
N ASN A 494 -26.52 -0.44 -6.58
CA ASN A 494 -27.77 0.31 -6.79
C ASN A 494 -27.60 1.40 -7.85
N ASN A 495 -26.43 2.04 -7.86
CA ASN A 495 -26.09 3.03 -8.85
C ASN A 495 -25.69 2.39 -10.19
N PHE A 496 -25.03 1.23 -10.17
CA PHE A 496 -24.66 0.50 -11.38
C PHE A 496 -25.89 0.12 -12.23
N ARG A 497 -27.00 -0.29 -11.61
CA ARG A 497 -28.26 -0.61 -12.33
C ARG A 497 -28.80 0.54 -13.18
N LYS A 498 -28.46 1.79 -12.87
CA LYS A 498 -28.90 2.96 -13.66
C LYS A 498 -28.33 2.93 -15.08
N PHE A 499 -27.18 2.29 -15.29
CA PHE A 499 -26.52 2.13 -16.58
C PHE A 499 -26.99 0.90 -17.36
N LEU A 500 -27.88 0.08 -16.80
CA LEU A 500 -28.29 -1.19 -17.40
C LEU A 500 -29.75 -1.18 -17.87
N ALA A 501 -30.00 -1.79 -19.02
CA ALA A 501 -31.32 -2.15 -19.50
C ALA A 501 -31.51 -3.66 -19.37
N LYS A 502 -32.68 -4.08 -18.89
CA LYS A 502 -33.05 -5.50 -18.86
C LYS A 502 -33.29 -6.00 -20.29
N VAL A 503 -32.75 -7.16 -20.58
CA VAL A 503 -32.95 -7.91 -21.83
C VAL A 503 -33.99 -9.00 -21.62
N ASP A 504 -33.80 -9.84 -20.60
CA ASP A 504 -34.68 -10.98 -20.31
C ASP A 504 -34.62 -11.42 -18.83
N ASP A 505 -35.58 -12.24 -18.41
CA ASP A 505 -35.56 -12.99 -17.14
C ASP A 505 -35.16 -14.45 -17.38
N VAL A 506 -34.07 -14.90 -16.75
CA VAL A 506 -33.73 -16.33 -16.77
C VAL A 506 -34.35 -17.01 -15.56
N LEU A 507 -35.47 -17.69 -15.79
CA LEU A 507 -36.30 -18.26 -14.73
C LEU A 507 -35.94 -19.71 -14.41
N SER A 508 -35.61 -20.50 -15.43
CA SER A 508 -35.30 -21.93 -15.25
C SER A 508 -34.31 -22.46 -16.27
N PHE A 509 -33.82 -23.68 -16.04
CA PHE A 509 -33.01 -24.42 -17.00
C PHE A 509 -33.57 -25.83 -17.19
N LYS A 510 -33.71 -26.29 -18.45
CA LYS A 510 -34.09 -27.67 -18.78
C LYS A 510 -33.06 -28.24 -19.75
N ASN A 511 -32.51 -29.41 -19.42
CA ASN A 511 -31.43 -30.06 -20.20
C ASN A 511 -30.25 -29.12 -20.53
N GLY A 512 -29.89 -28.23 -19.59
CA GLY A 512 -28.82 -27.26 -19.78
C GLY A 512 -29.25 -25.93 -20.43
N ILE A 513 -30.40 -25.87 -21.11
CA ILE A 513 -30.90 -24.69 -21.83
C ILE A 513 -31.68 -23.76 -20.91
N ALA A 514 -31.45 -22.44 -21.03
CA ALA A 514 -32.14 -21.40 -20.26
C ALA A 514 -33.53 -21.08 -20.83
N TYR A 515 -34.52 -20.90 -19.94
CA TYR A 515 -35.89 -20.53 -20.29
C TYR A 515 -36.35 -19.29 -19.53
N ASN A 516 -37.05 -18.39 -20.24
CA ASN A 516 -37.84 -17.31 -19.68
C ASN A 516 -39.31 -17.77 -19.49
N ALA A 517 -40.24 -16.82 -19.30
CA ALA A 517 -41.65 -17.14 -19.09
C ALA A 517 -42.38 -17.67 -20.35
N ARG A 518 -41.82 -17.48 -21.54
CA ARG A 518 -42.42 -17.79 -22.84
C ARG A 518 -41.70 -18.91 -23.58
N ASP A 519 -40.37 -18.85 -23.66
CA ASP A 519 -39.55 -19.74 -24.48
C ASP A 519 -38.08 -19.79 -24.01
N THR A 520 -37.20 -20.41 -24.79
CA THR A 520 -35.74 -20.37 -24.63
C THR A 520 -35.20 -18.95 -24.72
N VAL A 521 -34.15 -18.66 -23.96
CA VAL A 521 -33.51 -17.33 -23.93
C VAL A 521 -32.53 -17.22 -25.10
N ALA A 522 -32.83 -16.32 -26.04
CA ALA A 522 -31.98 -16.08 -27.20
C ALA A 522 -30.76 -15.20 -26.86
N VAL A 523 -29.62 -15.51 -27.46
CA VAL A 523 -28.39 -14.72 -27.42
C VAL A 523 -27.81 -14.63 -28.82
N ASP A 524 -26.97 -13.63 -29.10
CA ASP A 524 -26.24 -13.55 -30.36
C ASP A 524 -24.86 -12.91 -30.14
N ALA A 525 -24.01 -13.00 -31.16
CA ALA A 525 -22.64 -12.47 -31.11
C ALA A 525 -22.60 -10.95 -30.88
N GLN A 526 -23.54 -10.18 -31.42
CA GLN A 526 -23.58 -8.73 -31.24
C GLN A 526 -23.92 -8.37 -29.79
N MET A 527 -24.83 -9.11 -29.15
CA MET A 527 -25.13 -8.93 -27.73
C MET A 527 -23.89 -9.15 -26.86
N ILE A 528 -23.07 -10.16 -27.18
CA ILE A 528 -21.82 -10.45 -26.48
C ILE A 528 -20.81 -9.32 -26.67
N ASP A 529 -20.59 -8.87 -27.91
CA ASP A 529 -19.68 -7.77 -28.23
C ASP A 529 -20.10 -6.44 -27.57
N ASP A 530 -21.41 -6.21 -27.47
CA ASP A 530 -22.02 -5.07 -26.78
C ASP A 530 -21.98 -5.20 -25.25
N GLY A 531 -21.60 -6.35 -24.71
CA GLY A 531 -21.51 -6.62 -23.28
C GLY A 531 -22.84 -7.06 -22.66
N LEU A 532 -23.22 -8.30 -22.98
CA LEU A 532 -24.33 -8.99 -22.34
C LEU A 532 -23.94 -9.47 -20.93
N LEU A 533 -24.74 -9.09 -19.94
CA LEU A 533 -24.45 -9.31 -18.53
C LEU A 533 -25.45 -10.26 -17.88
N LEU A 534 -24.95 -11.12 -17.01
CA LEU A 534 -25.74 -12.00 -16.15
C LEU A 534 -25.70 -11.42 -14.74
N HIS A 535 -26.84 -10.91 -14.28
CA HIS A 535 -26.95 -10.22 -13.01
C HIS A 535 -27.66 -11.08 -11.96
N PHE A 536 -26.88 -11.64 -11.04
CA PHE A 536 -27.28 -12.58 -9.98
C PHE A 536 -27.68 -11.91 -8.66
N ASN A 537 -27.99 -10.61 -8.69
CA ASN A 537 -28.27 -9.78 -7.52
C ASN A 537 -27.07 -9.54 -6.59
N SER A 538 -26.34 -10.53 -6.10
CA SER A 538 -25.12 -10.29 -5.30
C SER A 538 -23.84 -10.26 -6.13
N HIS A 539 -23.94 -10.57 -7.42
CA HIS A 539 -22.80 -10.75 -8.31
C HIS A 539 -23.23 -10.44 -9.75
N VAL A 540 -22.26 -10.07 -10.58
CA VAL A 540 -22.44 -9.83 -12.02
C VAL A 540 -21.31 -10.54 -12.79
N ALA A 541 -21.69 -11.13 -13.92
CA ALA A 541 -20.79 -11.73 -14.89
C ALA A 541 -21.13 -11.21 -16.30
N ALA A 542 -20.22 -11.40 -17.25
CA ALA A 542 -20.50 -11.16 -18.67
C ALA A 542 -20.53 -12.49 -19.42
N LEU A 543 -21.44 -12.61 -20.39
CA LEU A 543 -21.39 -13.70 -21.35
C LEU A 543 -20.12 -13.51 -22.20
N TYR A 544 -19.23 -14.49 -22.18
CA TYR A 544 -17.94 -14.44 -22.86
C TYR A 544 -18.02 -15.07 -24.25
N GLN A 545 -18.67 -16.23 -24.35
CA GLN A 545 -18.79 -16.98 -25.59
C GLN A 545 -20.07 -17.82 -25.59
N ASP A 546 -20.85 -17.67 -26.66
CA ASP A 546 -21.98 -18.53 -27.02
C ASP A 546 -21.42 -19.83 -27.62
N ASN A 547 -21.70 -20.97 -27.01
CA ASN A 547 -21.28 -22.30 -27.44
C ASN A 547 -22.44 -23.05 -28.09
N ASP A 548 -22.22 -24.29 -28.52
CA ASP A 548 -23.33 -25.08 -29.07
C ASP A 548 -24.30 -25.50 -27.95
N PRO A 549 -25.62 -25.32 -28.11
CA PRO A 549 -26.30 -24.86 -29.32
C PRO A 549 -26.30 -23.34 -29.51
N LYS A 550 -25.78 -22.87 -30.66
CA LYS A 550 -25.67 -21.44 -30.98
C LYS A 550 -26.98 -20.68 -30.88
N ASN A 551 -26.86 -19.41 -30.50
CA ASN A 551 -27.92 -18.43 -30.34
C ASN A 551 -28.93 -18.73 -29.22
N ILE A 552 -28.60 -19.66 -28.32
CA ILE A 552 -29.46 -20.06 -27.21
C ILE A 552 -28.60 -20.09 -25.95
N LEU A 553 -29.00 -19.31 -24.94
CA LEU A 553 -28.27 -19.30 -23.67
C LEU A 553 -28.36 -20.68 -23.01
N ASP A 554 -27.20 -21.28 -22.76
CA ASP A 554 -27.08 -22.64 -22.26
C ASP A 554 -26.02 -22.77 -21.14
N GLY A 555 -25.94 -23.93 -20.52
CA GLY A 555 -24.98 -24.20 -19.44
C GLY A 555 -23.53 -24.39 -19.91
N GLY A 556 -23.33 -24.68 -21.19
CA GLY A 556 -22.05 -24.83 -21.86
C GLY A 556 -21.42 -23.51 -22.31
N ASP A 557 -22.21 -22.47 -22.47
CA ASP A 557 -21.72 -21.10 -22.68
C ASP A 557 -20.67 -20.68 -21.66
N LEU A 558 -19.66 -19.95 -22.12
CA LEU A 558 -18.63 -19.42 -21.25
C LEU A 558 -19.03 -18.03 -20.74
N VAL A 559 -18.77 -17.81 -19.45
CA VAL A 559 -18.93 -16.52 -18.80
C VAL A 559 -17.61 -16.07 -18.21
N ILE A 560 -17.36 -14.77 -18.25
CA ILE A 560 -16.21 -14.13 -17.61
C ILE A 560 -16.68 -13.34 -16.40
N HIS A 561 -16.04 -13.53 -15.26
CA HIS A 561 -16.40 -12.84 -14.02
C HIS A 561 -15.23 -12.76 -13.05
N GLN A 562 -15.40 -11.97 -12.00
CA GLN A 562 -14.49 -11.90 -10.86
C GLN A 562 -15.28 -11.94 -9.56
N LEU A 563 -14.82 -12.70 -8.56
CA LEU A 563 -15.58 -12.90 -7.32
C LEU A 563 -14.72 -12.92 -6.04
N GLU A 564 -13.86 -13.93 -5.86
CA GLU A 564 -13.08 -14.15 -4.62
C GLU A 564 -11.56 -14.18 -4.87
N ASN A 565 -11.17 -14.12 -6.15
CA ASN A 565 -9.81 -14.39 -6.62
C ASN A 565 -9.55 -13.62 -7.92
N TYR A 566 -8.57 -14.04 -8.71
CA TYR A 566 -8.39 -13.59 -10.08
C TYR A 566 -9.67 -13.80 -10.92
N PRO A 567 -9.93 -12.93 -11.92
CA PRO A 567 -11.00 -13.17 -12.88
C PRO A 567 -10.82 -14.52 -13.58
N GLU A 568 -11.94 -15.17 -13.90
CA GLU A 568 -11.95 -16.47 -14.54
C GLU A 568 -12.97 -16.54 -15.68
N ILE A 569 -12.72 -17.45 -16.63
CA ILE A 569 -13.63 -17.79 -17.73
C ILE A 569 -14.08 -19.23 -17.49
N VAL A 570 -15.36 -19.42 -17.19
CA VAL A 570 -15.93 -20.71 -16.79
C VAL A 570 -17.24 -20.98 -17.51
N PRO A 571 -17.66 -22.24 -17.65
CA PRO A 571 -19.01 -22.56 -18.11
C PRO A 571 -20.10 -21.94 -17.21
N LEU A 572 -21.19 -21.45 -17.78
CA LEU A 572 -22.33 -20.90 -17.07
C LEU A 572 -22.91 -21.92 -16.08
N SER A 573 -22.85 -23.20 -16.42
CA SER A 573 -23.21 -24.31 -15.53
C SER A 573 -22.46 -24.31 -14.20
N ASN A 574 -21.19 -23.91 -14.18
CA ASN A 574 -20.41 -23.80 -12.95
C ASN A 574 -20.86 -22.59 -12.12
N LEU A 575 -20.98 -21.43 -12.77
CA LEU A 575 -21.32 -20.18 -12.08
C LEU A 575 -22.74 -20.20 -11.46
N LYS A 576 -23.70 -20.84 -12.14
CA LYS A 576 -25.13 -20.79 -11.75
C LYS A 576 -25.53 -21.74 -10.63
N GLN A 577 -24.67 -22.70 -10.22
CA GLN A 577 -25.05 -23.75 -9.25
C GLN A 577 -25.55 -23.20 -7.91
N ALA A 578 -25.10 -22.01 -7.51
CA ALA A 578 -25.51 -21.37 -6.25
C ALA A 578 -26.39 -20.11 -6.44
N ARG A 579 -26.83 -19.77 -7.67
CA ARG A 579 -27.29 -18.40 -8.00
C ARG A 579 -28.43 -18.36 -9.03
N ARG A 580 -29.66 -18.73 -8.63
CA ARG A 580 -30.86 -18.63 -9.49
C ARG A 580 -32.06 -18.06 -8.72
N PRO A 581 -32.98 -17.35 -9.38
CA PRO A 581 -32.98 -16.88 -10.78
C PRO A 581 -32.01 -15.69 -11.02
N PHE A 582 -31.76 -15.32 -12.28
CA PHE A 582 -30.93 -14.15 -12.62
C PHE A 582 -31.51 -13.36 -13.81
N LEU A 583 -31.05 -12.11 -13.95
CA LEU A 583 -31.47 -11.20 -15.02
C LEU A 583 -30.43 -11.16 -16.12
N LEU A 584 -30.89 -11.17 -17.37
CA LEU A 584 -30.05 -10.84 -18.51
C LEU A 584 -30.14 -9.33 -18.74
N MET A 585 -28.99 -8.66 -18.75
CA MET A 585 -28.90 -7.19 -18.79
C MET A 585 -27.92 -6.77 -19.88
N LYS A 586 -28.07 -5.55 -20.40
CA LYS A 586 -27.09 -4.91 -21.28
C LYS A 586 -26.83 -3.49 -20.83
N PHE A 587 -25.71 -2.92 -21.23
CA PHE A 587 -25.46 -1.49 -21.02
C PHE A 587 -26.45 -0.65 -21.84
N LYS A 588 -26.98 0.42 -21.24
CA LYS A 588 -27.74 1.43 -21.97
C LYS A 588 -26.80 2.13 -22.94
N LYS A 589 -27.33 2.52 -24.11
CA LYS A 589 -26.59 3.41 -25.01
C LYS A 589 -26.37 4.77 -24.31
N PRO A 590 -25.22 5.42 -24.51
CA PRO A 590 -24.88 6.70 -23.87
C PRO A 590 -25.93 7.79 -24.11
#